data_AF-A0A1M5QJQ2-F1
#
_entry.id   AF-A0A1M5QJQ2-F1
#
_cell.length_a   1.000
_cell.length_b   1.000
_cell.length_c   1.000
_cell.angle_alpha   90.00
_cell.angle_beta   90.00
_cell.angle_gamma   90.00
#
_symmetry.space_group_name_H-M   'P 1'
#
loop_
_entity.id
_entity.type
_entity.pdbx_description
1 polymer ?
#
loop_
_entity_poly.entity_id
_entity_poly.type
_entity_poly.pdbx_seq_one_letter_code
_entity_poly.pdbx_strand_id
1 'polypeptide(L)' 'MFSQGQLVFAALFFIAFVIAVWYAYRKDLPLHKIFYKDNYKILIAFLGFIAVLFLIKIFFKR' A
#
# COMPACT_ATOMS: atom_id res chain seq x y z
N MET A 1 -15.77 -31.60 3.41
CA MET A 1 -15.01 -31.89 2.18
C MET A 1 -15.63 -31.07 1.08
N PHE A 2 -14.88 -30.26 0.35
CA PHE A 2 -15.45 -29.47 -0.74
C PHE A 2 -15.75 -30.36 -1.93
N SER A 3 -16.92 -30.19 -2.53
CA SER A 3 -17.25 -30.88 -3.77
C SER A 3 -16.49 -30.26 -4.95
N GLN A 4 -16.35 -31.00 -6.04
CA GLN A 4 -15.71 -30.49 -7.25
C GLN A 4 -16.41 -29.22 -7.77
N GLY A 5 -17.74 -29.18 -7.72
CA GLY A 5 -18.52 -27.99 -8.10
C GLY A 5 -18.24 -26.77 -7.22
N GLN A 6 -18.03 -26.98 -5.91
CA GLN A 6 -17.68 -25.90 -4.98
C GLN A 6 -16.29 -25.32 -5.28
N LEU A 7 -15.32 -26.17 -5.59
CA LEU A 7 -13.96 -25.73 -5.95
C LEU A 7 -13.96 -24.94 -7.27
N VAL A 8 -14.69 -25.41 -8.29
CA VAL A 8 -14.82 -24.72 -9.58
C VAL A 8 -15.51 -23.37 -9.40
N PHE A 9 -16.61 -23.31 -8.66
CA PHE A 9 -17.30 -22.06 -8.36
C PHE A 9 -16.39 -21.08 -7.62
N ALA A 10 -15.68 -21.53 -6.58
CA ALA A 10 -14.78 -20.68 -5.81
C ALA A 10 -13.67 -20.07 -6.66
N ALA A 11 -13.07 -20.87 -7.56
CA ALA A 11 -12.03 -20.38 -8.48
C ALA A 11 -12.58 -19.32 -9.45
N LEU A 12 -13.73 -19.59 -10.08
CA LEU A 12 -14.36 -18.64 -11.01
C LEU A 12 -14.79 -17.35 -10.30
N PHE A 13 -15.41 -17.46 -9.12
CA PHE A 13 -15.79 -16.33 -8.30
C PHE A 13 -14.56 -15.49 -7.92
N PHE A 14 -13.48 -16.13 -7.46
CA PHE A 14 -12.27 -15.45 -7.07
C PHE A 14 -11.66 -14.67 -8.24
N ILE A 15 -11.56 -15.28 -9.43
CA ILE A 15 -11.03 -14.62 -10.63
C ILE A 15 -11.90 -13.41 -11.00
N ALA A 16 -13.22 -13.58 -11.07
CA ALA A 16 -14.14 -12.49 -11.39
C ALA A 16 -14.05 -11.36 -10.36
N PHE A 17 -13.95 -11.70 -9.08
CA PHE A 17 -13.79 -10.75 -7.98
C PHE A 17 -12.49 -9.95 -8.10
N VAL A 18 -11.36 -10.63 -8.34
CA VAL A 18 -10.05 -9.97 -8.54
C VAL A 18 -10.10 -9.01 -9.73
N ILE A 19 -10.70 -9.41 -10.85
CA ILE A 19 -10.86 -8.55 -12.03
C ILE A 19 -11.72 -7.32 -11.71
N ALA A 20 -12.84 -7.52 -11.02
CA ALA A 20 -13.75 -6.43 -10.66
C ALA A 20 -13.07 -5.41 -9.73
N VAL A 21 -12.36 -5.90 -8.71
CA VAL A 21 -11.60 -5.07 -7.77
C VAL A 21 -10.48 -4.32 -8.49
N TRP A 22 -9.72 -5.00 -9.36
CA TRP A 22 -8.66 -4.37 -10.15
C TRP A 22 -9.20 -3.25 -11.05
N TYR A 23 -10.33 -3.50 -11.73
CA TYR A 23 -10.97 -2.49 -12.58
C TYR A 23 -11.51 -1.30 -11.78
N ALA A 24 -12.08 -1.54 -10.61
CA ALA A 24 -12.57 -0.50 -9.71
C ALA A 24 -11.43 0.43 -9.27
N TYR A 25 -10.34 -0.13 -8.72
CA TYR A 25 -9.21 0.66 -8.22
C TYR A 25 -8.35 1.28 -9.31
N ARG A 26 -8.41 0.80 -10.55
CA ARG A 26 -7.66 1.41 -11.66
C ARG A 26 -8.05 2.88 -11.88
N LYS A 27 -9.31 3.24 -11.64
CA LYS A 27 -9.82 4.61 -11.78
C LYS A 27 -9.37 5.53 -10.65
N ASP A 28 -8.92 4.98 -9.53
CA ASP A 28 -8.45 5.74 -8.37
C ASP A 28 -6.97 6.13 -8.48
N LEU A 29 -6.20 5.46 -9.33
CA LEU A 29 -4.80 5.78 -9.62
C LEU A 29 -4.55 7.27 -10.02
N PRO A 30 -5.31 7.88 -10.95
CA PRO A 30 -5.14 9.31 -11.24
C PRO A 30 -5.51 10.19 -10.05
N LEU A 31 -6.52 9.81 -9.26
CA LEU A 31 -6.93 10.52 -8.06
C LEU A 31 -5.82 10.54 -7.00
N HIS A 32 -5.13 9.41 -6.83
CA HIS A 32 -3.99 9.30 -5.93
C HIS A 32 -2.84 10.24 -6.35
N LYS A 33 -2.57 10.36 -7.65
CA LYS A 33 -1.59 11.31 -8.18
C LYS A 33 -1.98 12.78 -7.97
N ILE A 34 -3.27 13.10 -7.92
CA ILE A 34 -3.76 14.46 -7.70
C ILE A 34 -3.66 14.84 -6.22
N PHE A 35 -4.21 14.01 -5.34
CA PHE A 35 -4.32 14.33 -3.91
C PHE A 35 -3.08 14.01 -3.09
N TYR A 36 -2.27 13.03 -3.51
CA TYR A 36 -1.05 12.60 -2.80
C TYR A 36 0.22 12.93 -3.58
N LYS A 37 0.14 13.88 -4.52
CA LYS A 37 1.31 14.41 -5.21
C LYS A 37 2.35 14.83 -4.19
N ASP A 38 3.59 14.39 -4.37
CA ASP A 38 4.74 14.73 -3.52
C ASP A 38 4.65 14.32 -2.04
N ASN A 39 3.74 13.42 -1.64
CA ASN A 39 3.67 12.92 -0.26
C ASN A 39 5.00 12.24 0.19
N TYR A 40 5.80 11.73 -0.75
CA TYR A 40 7.14 11.20 -0.46
C TYR A 40 8.06 12.23 0.22
N LYS A 41 7.84 13.55 0.03
CA LYS A 41 8.57 14.60 0.72
C LYS A 41 8.32 14.59 2.23
N ILE A 42 7.07 14.30 2.64
CA ILE A 42 6.69 14.16 4.05
C ILE A 42 7.42 12.95 4.65
N LEU A 43 7.48 11.83 3.92
CA LEU A 43 8.22 10.64 4.34
C LEU A 43 9.72 10.94 4.50
N ILE A 44 10.33 11.65 3.54
CA ILE A 44 11.75 12.05 3.62
C ILE A 44 11.97 12.95 4.84
N ALA A 45 11.12 13.94 5.07
CA ALA A 45 11.23 14.83 6.24
C ALA A 45 11.12 14.03 7.56
N PHE A 46 10.19 13.08 7.63
CA PHE A 46 10.01 12.22 8.79
C PHE A 46 11.23 11.31 9.04
N LEU A 47 11.76 10.68 7.99
CA LEU A 47 12.98 9.87 8.08
C LEU A 47 14.20 10.73 8.45
N GLY A 48 14.30 11.95 7.91
CA GLY A 48 15.31 12.92 8.29
C GLY A 48 15.22 13.29 9.77
N PHE A 49 14.02 13.54 10.29
CA PHE A 49 13.80 13.78 11.71
C PHE A 49 14.25 12.60 12.57
N ILE A 50 13.89 11.36 12.20
CA ILE A 50 14.36 10.16 12.89
C ILE A 50 15.89 10.08 12.86
N ALA A 51 16.52 10.31 11.72
CA ALA A 51 17.98 10.29 11.61
C ALA A 51 18.63 11.33 12.54
N VAL A 52 18.08 12.55 12.61
CA VAL A 52 18.53 13.58 13.56
C VAL A 52 18.43 13.11 15.01
N LEU A 53 17.35 12.44 15.40
CA LEU A 53 17.22 11.86 16.76
C LEU A 53 18.34 10.86 17.06
N PHE A 54 18.70 10.01 16.08
CA PHE A 54 19.81 9.07 16.23
C PHE A 54 21.16 9.78 16.30
N LEU A 55 21.38 10.82 15.49
CA LEU A 55 22.61 11.62 15.54
C LEU A 55 22.75 12.26 16.93
N ILE A 56 21.71 12.90 17.45
CA ILE A 56 21.73 13.46 18.81
C ILE A 56 22.03 12.36 19.83
N LYS A 57 21.35 11.21 19.76
CA LYS A 57 21.58 10.08 20.66
C LYS A 57 23.00 9.51 20.58
N ILE A 58 23.68 9.58 19.45
CA ILE A 58 25.05 9.04 19.31
C ILE A 58 26.08 10.08 19.74
N PHE A 59 25.95 11.33 19.29
CA PHE A 59 26.94 12.37 19.49
C PHE A 59 26.81 13.12 20.82
N PHE A 60 25.59 13.19 21.39
CA PHE A 60 25.32 13.93 22.64
C PHE A 60 25.02 13.01 23.83
N LYS A 61 25.03 11.69 23.64
CA LYS A 61 24.99 10.74 24.75
C LYS A 61 26.36 10.68 25.39
N ARG A 62 26.53 11.50 26.44
CA ARG A 62 27.53 11.27 27.48
C ARG A 62 27.14 10.08 28.35
#